data_AF-A0A7T5USD6-F1
#
_entry.id   AF-A0A7T5USD6-F1
#
_cell.length_a   1.000
_cell.length_b   1.000
_cell.length_c   1.000
_cell.angle_alpha   90.00
_cell.angle_beta   90.00
_cell.angle_gamma   90.00
#
_symmetry.space_group_name_H-M   'P 1'
#
loop_
_entity.id
_entity.type
_entity.pdbx_description
1 polymer ?
#
loop_
_entity_poly.entity_id
_entity_poly.type
_entity_poly.pdbx_seq_one_letter_code
_entity_poly.pdbx_strand_id
1 'polypeptide(L)'
;MKTLISIKADVDVKKRAQKVAKELGIPLSTIVNVYLKQLGREPRVNFFVPLRPNKKTAELLRRASKDFRNWKNISPAFSTAEEMDEYLKDTA
;
A
#
# COMPACT_ATOMS: atom_id res chain seq x y z
N MET A 1 -29.25 -18.11 -4.79
CA MET A 1 -29.29 -17.96 -6.26
C MET A 1 -28.04 -17.21 -6.72
N LYS A 2 -27.38 -17.63 -7.81
CA LYS A 2 -26.25 -16.89 -8.41
C LYS A 2 -26.76 -16.20 -9.68
N THR A 3 -26.28 -15.00 -9.96
CA THR A 3 -26.66 -14.20 -11.14
C THR A 3 -25.45 -13.93 -12.02
N LEU A 4 -25.68 -13.77 -13.32
CA LEU A 4 -24.64 -13.42 -14.28
C LEU A 4 -24.41 -11.91 -14.27
N ILE A 5 -23.16 -11.49 -14.17
CA ILE A 5 -22.75 -10.09 -14.36
C ILE A 5 -21.88 -10.03 -15.61
N SER A 6 -22.34 -9.27 -16.62
CA SER A 6 -21.57 -8.99 -17.83
C SER A 6 -21.01 -7.57 -17.76
N ILE A 7 -19.68 -7.45 -17.86
CA ILE A 7 -18.97 -6.17 -17.74
C ILE A 7 -18.14 -5.96 -19.01
N LYS A 8 -18.32 -4.82 -19.67
CA LYS A 8 -17.44 -4.38 -20.76
C LYS A 8 -16.17 -3.81 -20.14
N ALA A 9 -15.01 -4.29 -20.58
CA ALA A 9 -13.71 -3.81 -20.16
C ALA A 9 -12.72 -3.94 -21.32
N ASP A 10 -11.71 -3.07 -21.34
CA ASP A 10 -10.64 -3.15 -22.32
C ASP A 10 -9.89 -4.48 -22.21
N VAL A 11 -9.51 -5.02 -23.37
CA VAL A 11 -8.81 -6.31 -23.46
C VAL A 11 -7.51 -6.28 -22.65
N ASP A 12 -6.76 -5.18 -22.72
CA ASP A 12 -5.48 -5.05 -22.03
C ASP A 12 -5.63 -4.88 -20.51
N VAL A 13 -6.70 -4.24 -20.05
CA VAL A 13 -7.03 -4.15 -18.63
C VAL A 13 -7.36 -5.54 -18.09
N LYS A 14 -8.22 -6.28 -18.81
CA LYS A 14 -8.58 -7.67 -18.44
C LYS A 14 -7.35 -8.58 -18.39
N LYS A 15 -6.49 -8.55 -19.41
CA LYS A 15 -5.27 -9.37 -19.47
C LYS A 15 -4.33 -9.08 -18.30
N ARG A 16 -4.09 -7.80 -17.97
CA ARG A 16 -3.25 -7.40 -16.83
C ARG A 16 -3.84 -7.90 -15.50
N ALA A 17 -5.13 -7.71 -15.28
CA ALA A 17 -5.79 -8.19 -14.07
C ALA A 17 -5.74 -9.73 -13.94
N GLN A 18 -5.93 -10.46 -15.05
CA GLN A 18 -5.81 -11.92 -15.05
C GLN A 18 -4.40 -12.42 -14.74
N LYS A 19 -3.37 -11.73 -15.24
CA LYS A 19 -1.97 -12.06 -14.92
C LYS A 19 -1.70 -11.95 -13.43
N VAL A 20 -2.07 -10.82 -12.81
CA VAL A 20 -1.92 -10.59 -11.36
C VAL A 20 -2.70 -11.64 -10.56
N ALA A 21 -3.95 -11.92 -10.94
CA ALA A 21 -4.76 -12.93 -10.26
C ALA A 21 -4.11 -14.33 -10.31
N LYS A 22 -3.51 -14.70 -11.45
CA LYS A 22 -2.77 -15.96 -11.62
C LYS A 22 -1.51 -16.02 -10.75
N GLU A 23 -0.76 -14.93 -10.67
CA GLU A 23 0.42 -14.83 -9.79
C GLU A 23 0.04 -15.00 -8.32
N LEU A 24 -1.15 -14.53 -7.92
CA LEU A 24 -1.70 -14.72 -6.58
C LEU A 24 -2.33 -16.12 -6.35
N GLY A 25 -2.43 -16.96 -7.39
CA GLY A 25 -3.07 -18.28 -7.30
C GLY A 25 -4.60 -18.24 -7.15
N ILE A 26 -5.24 -17.11 -7.49
CA ILE A 26 -6.68 -16.88 -7.28
C ILE A 26 -7.36 -16.58 -8.63
N PRO A 27 -8.52 -17.19 -8.95
CA PRO A 27 -9.28 -16.80 -10.15
C PRO A 27 -9.75 -15.33 -10.10
N LEU A 28 -9.64 -14.61 -11.21
CA LEU A 28 -10.09 -13.22 -11.30
C LEU A 28 -11.57 -13.04 -10.90
N SER A 29 -12.44 -14.00 -11.24
CA SER A 29 -13.85 -13.98 -10.85
C SER A 29 -14.06 -14.04 -9.34
N THR A 30 -13.21 -14.75 -8.61
CA THR A 30 -13.23 -14.80 -7.14
C THR A 30 -12.91 -13.42 -6.56
N ILE A 31 -11.87 -12.76 -7.10
CA ILE A 31 -11.48 -11.42 -6.69
C ILE A 31 -12.62 -10.42 -6.92
N VAL A 32 -13.23 -10.43 -8.11
CA VAL A 32 -14.38 -9.56 -8.43
C VAL A 32 -15.55 -9.79 -7.47
N ASN A 33 -15.89 -11.05 -7.16
CA ASN A 33 -16.95 -11.36 -6.22
C ASN A 33 -16.64 -10.87 -4.78
N VAL A 34 -15.38 -10.93 -4.35
CA VAL A 34 -14.97 -10.39 -3.05
C VAL A 34 -15.13 -8.87 -3.03
N TYR A 35 -14.72 -8.16 -4.08
CA TYR A 35 -14.92 -6.71 -4.18
C TYR A 35 -16.39 -6.33 -4.16
N LEU A 36 -17.27 -7.06 -4.86
CA LEU A 36 -18.72 -6.81 -4.82
C LEU A 36 -19.29 -6.99 -3.41
N LYS A 37 -18.84 -8.01 -2.67
CA LYS A 37 -19.24 -8.22 -1.26
C LYS A 37 -18.72 -7.09 -0.36
N GLN A 38 -17.47 -6.66 -0.57
CA GLN A 38 -16.89 -5.55 0.18
C GLN A 38 -17.66 -4.26 -0.08
N LEU A 39 -17.99 -3.95 -1.33
CA LEU A 39 -18.77 -2.76 -1.68
C LEU A 39 -20.18 -2.77 -1.07
N GLY A 40 -20.81 -3.95 -0.96
CA GLY A 40 -22.09 -4.09 -0.28
C GLY A 40 -22.00 -3.91 1.25
N ARG A 41 -20.87 -4.31 1.85
CA ARG A 41 -20.61 -4.16 3.29
C ARG A 41 -20.16 -2.75 3.66
N GLU A 42 -19.36 -2.15 2.81
CA GLU A 42 -18.77 -0.82 2.95
C GLU A 42 -19.22 0.02 1.75
N PRO A 43 -20.20 0.93 1.91
CA PRO A 43 -20.73 1.75 0.82
C PRO A 43 -19.75 2.88 0.46
N ARG A 44 -18.50 2.52 0.18
CA ARG A 44 -17.39 3.43 -0.15
C ARG A 44 -16.53 2.78 -1.24
N VAL A 45 -16.10 3.60 -2.19
CA VAL A 45 -15.15 3.19 -3.23
C VAL A 45 -13.80 3.79 -2.90
N ASN A 46 -12.79 2.95 -2.68
CA ASN A 46 -11.43 3.40 -2.42
C ASN A 46 -10.70 3.64 -3.75
N PHE A 47 -10.48 4.91 -4.08
CA PHE A 47 -9.56 5.28 -5.15
C PHE A 47 -8.16 5.42 -4.58
N PHE A 48 -7.29 4.46 -4.87
CA PHE A 48 -5.88 4.56 -4.51
C PHE A 48 -5.10 5.24 -5.62
N VAL A 49 -4.67 6.48 -5.38
CA VAL A 49 -3.60 7.09 -6.16
C VAL A 49 -2.30 6.77 -5.43
N PRO A 50 -1.37 5.98 -6.01
CA PRO A 50 -0.11 5.68 -5.35
C PRO A 50 0.60 6.99 -5.00
N LEU A 51 0.82 7.21 -3.70
CA LEU A 51 1.58 8.36 -3.21
C LEU A 51 3.01 8.25 -3.76
N ARG A 52 3.34 9.11 -4.73
CA ARG A 52 4.72 9.31 -5.17
C ARG A 52 5.35 10.37 -4.29
N PRO A 53 6.49 10.10 -3.62
CA PRO A 53 7.20 11.11 -2.87
C PRO A 53 7.43 12.36 -3.73
N ASN A 54 7.05 13.54 -3.22
CA ASN A 54 7.45 14.78 -3.85
C ASN A 54 8.98 14.96 -3.76
N LYS A 55 9.54 15.96 -4.45
CA LYS A 55 11.00 16.18 -4.49
C LYS A 55 11.63 16.23 -3.09
N LYS A 56 10.98 16.89 -2.12
CA LYS A 56 11.48 17.02 -0.75
C LYS A 56 11.47 15.68 -0.03
N THR A 57 10.35 14.94 -0.08
CA THR A 57 10.22 13.63 0.55
C THR A 57 11.20 12.61 -0.06
N ALA A 58 11.35 12.61 -1.39
CA ALA A 58 12.30 11.72 -2.07
C ALA A 58 13.74 11.95 -1.61
N GLU A 59 14.15 13.22 -1.48
CA GLU A 59 15.50 13.56 -1.03
C GLU A 59 15.72 13.20 0.45
N LEU A 60 14.72 13.43 1.31
CA LEU A 60 14.77 13.00 2.72
C LEU A 60 14.93 11.47 2.84
N LEU A 61 14.15 10.70 2.08
CA LEU A 61 14.26 9.23 2.06
C LEU A 61 15.62 8.76 1.54
N ARG A 62 16.16 9.43 0.51
CA ARG A 62 17.49 9.13 -0.03
C ARG A 62 18.59 9.39 1.00
N ARG A 63 18.50 10.51 1.72
CA ARG A 63 19.41 10.85 2.82
C ARG A 63 19.31 9.84 3.95
N ALA A 64 18.11 9.57 4.46
CA ALA A 64 17.88 8.59 5.52
C ALA A 64 18.43 7.20 5.15
N SER A 65 18.25 6.77 3.90
CA SER A 65 18.80 5.50 3.40
C SER A 65 20.33 5.49 3.31
N LYS A 66 20.96 6.64 3.05
CA LYS A 66 22.43 6.77 3.07
C LYS A 66 22.95 6.78 4.51
N ASP A 67 22.25 7.47 5.39
CA ASP A 67 22.57 7.60 6.81
C ASP A 67 22.49 6.22 7.49
N PHE A 68 21.41 5.45 7.26
CA PHE A 68 21.26 4.07 7.72
C PHE A 68 22.39 3.15 7.26
N ARG A 69 22.74 3.17 5.96
CA ARG A 69 23.84 2.34 5.43
C ARG A 69 25.20 2.67 6.02
N ASN A 70 25.41 3.91 6.44
CA ASN A 70 26.68 4.37 6.98
C ASN A 70 26.68 4.46 8.51
N TRP A 71 25.62 3.98 9.19
CA TRP A 71 25.43 4.11 10.63
C TRP A 71 25.59 5.55 11.13
N LYS A 72 25.06 6.53 10.39
CA LYS A 72 25.04 7.95 10.74
C LYS A 72 23.62 8.40 11.03
N ASN A 73 23.43 9.34 11.96
CA ASN A 73 22.12 9.93 12.29
C ASN A 73 21.03 8.88 12.60
N ILE A 74 21.40 7.82 13.32
CA ILE A 74 20.48 6.77 13.76
C ILE A 74 20.15 7.02 15.22
N SER A 75 18.86 6.96 15.57
CA SER A 75 18.43 7.05 16.95
C SER A 75 19.05 5.90 17.77
N PRO A 76 19.21 6.06 19.08
CA PRO A 76 19.46 4.91 19.94
C PRO A 76 18.31 3.89 19.86
N ALA A 77 18.57 2.67 20.32
CA ALA A 77 17.50 1.72 20.60
C ALA A 77 16.82 2.12 21.92
N PHE A 78 15.48 2.01 21.94
CA PHE A 78 14.68 2.30 23.13
C PHE A 78 14.11 1.00 23.69
N SER A 79 14.03 0.93 25.01
CA SER A 79 13.46 -0.22 25.73
C SER A 79 11.96 -0.04 25.99
N THR A 80 11.48 1.20 26.00
CA THR A 80 10.07 1.54 26.22
C THR A 80 9.58 2.61 25.24
N ALA A 81 8.26 2.77 25.13
CA ALA A 81 7.66 3.83 24.30
C ALA A 81 7.92 5.21 24.92
N GLU A 82 7.95 5.30 26.25
CA GLU A 82 8.19 6.53 26.99
C GLU A 82 9.60 7.10 26.71
N GLU A 83 10.63 6.24 26.66
CA GLU A 83 12.00 6.64 26.31
C GLU A 83 12.08 7.20 24.88
N MET A 84 11.36 6.59 23.94
CA MET A 84 11.27 7.08 22.56
C MET A 84 10.57 8.45 22.50
N ASP A 85 9.46 8.60 23.22
CA ASP A 85 8.68 9.83 23.24
C ASP A 85 9.48 11.01 23.81
N GLU A 86 10.27 10.79 24.87
CA GLU A 86 11.18 11.81 25.44
C GLU A 86 12.24 12.23 24.42
N TYR A 87 12.89 11.27 23.76
CA TYR A 87 13.89 11.54 22.72
C TYR A 87 13.31 12.39 21.58
N LEU A 88 12.12 12.05 21.08
CA LEU A 88 11.51 12.75 19.95
C LEU A 88 11.05 14.17 20.30
N LYS A 89 10.70 14.45 21.57
CA LYS A 89 10.35 15.80 22.04
C LYS A 89 11.57 16.72 22.11
N ASP A 90 12.73 16.18 22.48
CA ASP A 90 13.98 16.95 22.55
C ASP A 90 14.54 17.30 21.15
N THR A 91 14.13 16.56 20.12
CA THR A 91 14.62 16.73 18.75
C THR A 91 13.72 17.62 17.86
N ALA A 92 12.62 18.17 18.39
CA ALA A 92 11.64 19.00 17.68
C ALA A 92 11.87 20.50 17.89
#